data_AF-C9YA74-F1
#
_entry.id   AF-C9YA74-F1
#
_cell.length_a   1.000
_cell.length_b   1.000
_cell.length_c   1.000
_cell.angle_alpha   90.00
_cell.angle_beta   90.00
_cell.angle_gamma   90.00
#
_symmetry.space_group_name_H-M   'P 1'
#
loop_
_entity.id
_entity.type
_entity.pdbx_description
1 polymer ?
#
loop_
_entity_poly.entity_id
_entity_poly.type
_entity_poly.pdbx_seq_one_letter_code
_entity_poly.pdbx_strand_id
1 'polypeptide(L)'
;MSSSQSLTVADALKSLQDAVQAENTLIASRVTWYVTSQAFLLTAYATSWNAHFGWPGFFHWALPIAAIVLSGIIFTSIYAATWAQDMYLREQTHLIRRARGELELSAAELLALDVYERTTVPQRTNALGHVVGARVHGLVRITPLLLPVGFSLIWLYALMLAPRLG
;
A
#
# COMPACT_ATOMS: atom_id res chain seq x y z
N MET A 1 -35.67 8.75 22.61
CA MET A 1 -34.89 9.66 21.74
C MET A 1 -33.46 9.09 21.58
N SER A 2 -33.29 8.01 20.80
CA SER A 2 -32.01 7.27 20.68
C SER A 2 -31.51 7.11 19.22
N SER A 3 -32.33 7.40 18.21
CA SER A 3 -31.98 7.12 16.80
C SER A 3 -30.93 8.04 16.19
N SER A 4 -30.63 9.20 16.78
CA SER A 4 -29.70 10.18 16.17
C SER A 4 -28.23 9.82 16.35
N GLN A 5 -27.86 8.99 17.34
CA GLN A 5 -26.46 8.64 17.62
C GLN A 5 -25.98 7.36 16.91
N SER A 6 -26.86 6.40 16.63
CA SER A 6 -26.45 5.19 15.88
C SER A 6 -26.18 5.51 14.40
N LEU A 7 -26.89 6.50 13.84
CA LEU A 7 -26.64 7.03 12.49
C LEU A 7 -25.21 7.59 12.33
N THR A 8 -24.63 8.27 13.33
CA THR A 8 -23.28 8.86 13.20
C THR A 8 -22.15 7.84 13.28
N VAL A 9 -22.28 6.77 14.08
CA VAL A 9 -21.23 5.75 14.22
C VAL A 9 -21.21 4.79 13.03
N ALA A 10 -22.39 4.40 12.53
CA ALA A 10 -22.48 3.59 11.32
C ALA A 10 -21.88 4.31 10.11
N ASP A 11 -22.17 5.61 9.95
CA ASP A 11 -21.60 6.44 8.89
C ASP A 11 -20.07 6.61 9.05
N ALA A 12 -19.58 6.75 10.28
CA ALA A 12 -18.14 6.80 10.56
C ALA A 12 -17.43 5.47 10.22
N LEU A 13 -18.01 4.33 10.60
CA LEU A 13 -17.48 3.01 10.28
C LEU A 13 -17.48 2.74 8.76
N LYS A 14 -18.54 3.17 8.07
CA LYS A 14 -18.61 3.08 6.60
C LYS A 14 -17.56 3.96 5.93
N SER A 15 -17.42 5.21 6.36
CA SER A 15 -16.42 6.13 5.78
C SER A 15 -14.98 5.66 6.00
N LEU A 16 -14.67 5.06 7.16
CA LEU A 16 -13.37 4.42 7.40
C LEU A 16 -13.13 3.22 6.49
N GLN A 17 -14.14 2.38 6.26
CA GLN A 17 -14.03 1.26 5.34
C GLN A 17 -13.77 1.73 3.90
N ASP A 18 -14.50 2.75 3.44
CA ASP A 18 -14.33 3.36 2.12
C ASP A 18 -12.94 3.99 1.99
N ALA A 19 -12.43 4.65 3.04
CA ALA A 19 -11.08 5.21 3.07
C ALA A 19 -9.99 4.12 2.98
N VAL A 20 -10.12 3.02 3.71
CA VAL A 20 -9.19 1.88 3.63
C VAL A 20 -9.19 1.25 2.23
N GLN A 21 -10.35 1.13 1.59
CA GLN A 21 -10.47 0.62 0.22
C GLN A 21 -9.86 1.59 -0.80
N ALA A 22 -10.06 2.90 -0.63
CA ALA A 22 -9.45 3.92 -1.46
C ALA A 22 -7.91 3.87 -1.37
N GLU A 23 -7.34 3.76 -0.17
CA GLU A 23 -5.89 3.62 0.02
C GLU A 23 -5.34 2.35 -0.64
N ASN A 24 -6.02 1.21 -0.54
CA ASN A 24 -5.61 -0.02 -1.23
C ASN A 24 -5.57 0.18 -2.76
N THR A 25 -6.57 0.86 -3.31
CA THR A 25 -6.65 1.16 -4.74
C THR A 25 -5.52 2.10 -5.16
N LEU A 26 -5.22 3.12 -4.35
CA LEU A 26 -4.12 4.05 -4.58
C LEU A 26 -2.76 3.34 -4.55
N ILE A 27 -2.51 2.46 -3.57
CA ILE A 27 -1.29 1.65 -3.50
C ILE A 27 -1.15 0.78 -4.76
N ALA A 28 -2.21 0.06 -5.15
CA ALA A 28 -2.20 -0.78 -6.34
C ALA A 28 -1.90 0.01 -7.63
N SER A 29 -2.50 1.19 -7.78
CA SER A 29 -2.25 2.09 -8.91
C SER A 29 -0.79 2.56 -8.93
N ARG A 30 -0.25 3.01 -7.78
CA ARG A 30 1.14 3.45 -7.65
C ARG A 30 2.14 2.33 -7.97
N VAL A 31 1.90 1.12 -7.46
CA VAL A 31 2.73 -0.06 -7.74
C VAL A 31 2.69 -0.38 -9.23
N THR A 32 1.52 -0.38 -9.86
CA THR A 32 1.37 -0.70 -11.29
C THR A 32 2.13 0.30 -12.16
N TRP A 33 1.95 1.60 -11.88
CA TRP A 33 2.67 2.67 -12.60
C TRP A 33 4.18 2.56 -12.40
N TYR A 34 4.62 2.28 -11.17
CA TYR A 34 6.03 2.13 -10.85
C TYR A 34 6.66 0.95 -11.57
N VAL A 35 6.05 -0.24 -11.49
CA VAL A 35 6.55 -1.45 -12.17
C VAL A 35 6.63 -1.24 -13.68
N THR A 36 5.61 -0.60 -14.28
CA THR A 36 5.60 -0.29 -15.71
C THR A 36 6.75 0.66 -16.08
N SER A 37 6.97 1.70 -15.27
CA SER A 37 8.06 2.66 -15.48
C SER A 37 9.42 1.99 -15.35
N GLN A 38 9.62 1.13 -14.34
CA GLN A 38 10.86 0.40 -14.13
C GLN A 38 11.16 -0.58 -15.25
N ALA A 39 10.15 -1.29 -15.75
CA ALA A 39 10.30 -2.18 -16.90
C ALA A 39 10.75 -1.42 -18.17
N PHE A 40 10.15 -0.24 -18.42
CA PHE A 40 10.56 0.63 -19.52
C PHE A 40 12.01 1.11 -19.36
N LEU A 41 12.37 1.61 -18.18
CA LEU A 41 13.72 2.08 -17.89
C LEU A 41 14.76 0.97 -18.05
N LEU A 42 14.49 -0.23 -17.53
CA LEU A 42 15.38 -1.39 -17.67
C LEU A 42 15.55 -1.80 -19.13
N THR A 43 14.46 -1.79 -19.91
CA THR A 43 14.51 -2.10 -21.34
C THR A 43 15.37 -1.07 -22.07
N ALA A 44 15.18 0.21 -21.79
CA ALA A 44 15.95 1.30 -22.38
C ALA A 44 17.44 1.25 -21.97
N TYR A 45 17.73 0.88 -20.72
CA TYR A 45 19.09 0.63 -20.26
C TYR A 45 19.74 -0.54 -20.99
N ALA A 46 19.03 -1.66 -21.13
CA ALA A 46 19.55 -2.84 -21.82
C ALA A 46 19.86 -2.56 -23.31
N THR A 47 18.99 -1.82 -24.00
CA THR A 47 19.21 -1.46 -25.42
C THR A 47 20.37 -0.47 -25.59
N SER A 48 20.65 0.35 -24.57
CA SER A 48 21.75 1.33 -24.62
C SER A 48 23.15 0.71 -24.65
N TRP A 49 23.30 -0.57 -24.28
CA TRP A 49 24.57 -1.30 -24.37
C TRP A 49 24.97 -1.73 -25.79
N ASN A 50 24.15 -1.44 -26.80
CA ASN A 50 24.48 -1.73 -28.19
C ASN A 50 25.65 -0.84 -28.67
N ALA A 51 26.57 -1.42 -29.46
CA ALA A 51 27.84 -0.79 -29.87
C ALA A 51 27.70 0.54 -30.64
N HIS A 52 26.52 0.82 -31.21
CA HIS A 52 26.25 2.04 -31.98
C HIS A 52 25.42 3.09 -31.21
N PHE A 53 25.27 2.93 -29.90
CA PHE A 53 24.40 3.78 -29.10
C PHE A 53 25.07 5.10 -28.72
N GLY A 54 24.51 6.23 -29.20
CA GLY A 54 25.20 7.53 -29.15
C GLY A 54 25.17 8.28 -27.82
N TRP A 55 24.48 7.77 -26.77
CA TRP A 55 24.23 8.51 -25.53
C TRP A 55 24.64 7.74 -24.24
N PRO A 56 25.87 7.17 -24.16
CA PRO A 56 26.25 6.30 -23.05
C PRO A 56 26.21 7.00 -21.68
N GLY A 57 26.59 8.28 -21.61
CA GLY A 57 26.56 9.03 -20.35
C GLY A 57 25.15 9.15 -19.75
N PHE A 58 24.14 9.45 -20.58
CA PHE A 58 22.76 9.57 -20.12
C PHE A 58 22.22 8.22 -19.64
N PHE A 59 22.38 7.17 -20.44
CA PHE A 59 21.77 5.87 -20.14
C PHE A 59 22.49 5.10 -19.04
N HIS A 60 23.81 5.28 -18.85
CA HIS A 60 24.56 4.55 -17.82
C HIS A 60 24.73 5.31 -16.50
N TRP A 61 24.54 6.63 -16.48
CA TRP A 61 24.62 7.43 -15.27
C TRP A 61 23.30 8.11 -14.91
N ALA A 62 22.78 8.97 -15.79
CA ALA A 62 21.60 9.77 -15.47
C ALA A 62 20.35 8.92 -15.27
N LEU A 63 20.13 7.92 -16.14
CA LEU A 63 18.95 7.05 -16.10
C LEU A 63 18.91 6.18 -14.82
N PRO A 64 19.98 5.46 -14.42
CA PRO A 64 19.98 4.75 -13.15
C PRO A 64 19.80 5.64 -11.92
N ILE A 65 20.41 6.83 -11.89
CA ILE A 65 20.20 7.80 -10.80
C ILE A 65 18.73 8.21 -10.75
N ALA A 66 18.13 8.58 -11.88
CA ALA A 66 16.73 8.93 -11.96
C ALA A 66 15.82 7.78 -11.50
N ALA A 67 16.17 6.53 -11.84
CA ALA A 67 15.42 5.36 -11.43
C ALA A 67 15.51 5.08 -9.92
N ILE A 68 16.66 5.32 -9.28
CA ILE A 68 16.82 5.25 -7.82
C ILE A 68 16.00 6.35 -7.14
N VAL A 69 16.08 7.59 -7.63
CA VAL A 69 15.29 8.71 -7.11
C VAL A 69 13.79 8.41 -7.20
N LEU A 70 13.33 7.90 -8.34
CA LEU A 70 11.95 7.47 -8.54
C LEU A 70 11.54 6.38 -7.54
N SER A 71 12.43 5.43 -7.26
CA SER A 71 12.21 4.39 -6.27
C SER A 71 12.06 4.96 -4.86
N GLY A 72 12.87 5.95 -4.48
CA GLY A 72 12.73 6.65 -3.19
C GLY A 72 11.40 7.41 -3.05
N ILE A 73 10.96 8.09 -4.11
CA ILE A 73 9.67 8.81 -4.15
C ILE A 73 8.52 7.81 -3.97
N ILE A 74 8.52 6.72 -4.74
CA ILE A 74 7.46 5.72 -4.66
C ILE A 74 7.48 4.99 -3.32
N PHE A 75 8.65 4.66 -2.78
CA PHE A 75 8.77 4.08 -1.44
C PHE A 75 8.10 4.97 -0.39
N THR A 76 8.39 6.27 -0.40
CA THR A 76 7.82 7.23 0.55
C THR A 76 6.30 7.34 0.39
N SER A 77 5.82 7.36 -0.86
CA SER A 77 4.39 7.42 -1.17
C SER A 77 3.62 6.17 -0.71
N ILE A 78 4.18 4.98 -0.92
CA ILE A 78 3.60 3.71 -0.45
C ILE A 78 3.66 3.65 1.07
N TYR A 79 4.79 4.03 1.68
CA TYR A 79 4.95 4.05 3.12
C TYR A 79 3.89 4.94 3.80
N ALA A 80 3.68 6.16 3.30
CA ALA A 80 2.65 7.07 3.81
C ALA A 80 1.24 6.46 3.72
N ALA A 81 0.89 5.82 2.60
CA ALA A 81 -0.41 5.15 2.45
C ALA A 81 -0.57 3.99 3.45
N THR A 82 0.47 3.16 3.62
CA THR A 82 0.41 2.06 4.61
C THR A 82 0.27 2.57 6.04
N TRP A 83 0.87 3.71 6.36
CA TRP A 83 0.71 4.34 7.67
C TRP A 83 -0.71 4.90 7.87
N ALA A 84 -1.29 5.54 6.86
CA ALA A 84 -2.67 6.01 6.90
C ALA A 84 -3.65 4.85 7.11
N GLN A 85 -3.46 3.73 6.41
CA GLN A 85 -4.25 2.52 6.60
C GLN A 85 -4.17 1.99 8.03
N ASP A 86 -2.99 1.96 8.64
CA ASP A 86 -2.83 1.52 10.03
C ASP A 86 -3.56 2.45 11.01
N MET A 87 -3.57 3.77 10.76
CA MET A 87 -4.35 4.71 11.56
C MET A 87 -5.85 4.46 11.43
N TYR A 88 -6.37 4.26 10.21
CA TYR A 88 -7.79 3.99 9.99
C TYR A 88 -8.26 2.67 10.62
N LEU A 89 -7.44 1.62 10.58
CA LEU A 89 -7.77 0.35 11.22
C LEU A 89 -7.80 0.44 12.75
N ARG A 90 -6.91 1.26 13.34
CA ARG A 90 -6.94 1.54 14.79
C ARG A 90 -8.20 2.31 15.17
N GLU A 91 -8.56 3.34 14.39
CA GLU A 91 -9.76 4.13 14.65
C GLU A 91 -11.03 3.29 14.50
N GLN A 92 -11.09 2.43 13.48
CA GLN A 92 -12.19 1.47 13.30
C GLN A 92 -12.35 0.57 14.53
N THR A 93 -11.25 0.01 15.05
CA THR A 93 -11.27 -0.85 16.25
C THR A 93 -11.74 -0.08 17.48
N HIS A 94 -11.31 1.17 17.63
CA HIS A 94 -11.73 2.06 18.72
C HIS A 94 -13.24 2.37 18.65
N LEU A 95 -13.75 2.73 17.46
CA LEU A 95 -15.17 3.03 17.25
C LEU A 95 -16.07 1.81 17.49
N ILE A 96 -15.66 0.61 17.05
CA ILE A 96 -16.40 -0.64 17.33
C ILE A 96 -16.49 -0.88 18.85
N ARG A 97 -15.37 -0.74 19.56
CA ARG A 97 -15.33 -0.92 21.01
C ARG A 97 -16.23 0.09 21.73
N ARG A 98 -16.19 1.35 21.29
CA ARG A 98 -17.03 2.42 21.82
C ARG A 98 -18.51 2.13 21.57
N ALA A 99 -18.87 1.73 20.36
CA ALA A 99 -20.24 1.39 20.01
C ALA A 99 -20.80 0.26 20.90
N ARG A 100 -19.99 -0.77 21.17
CA ARG A 100 -20.40 -1.91 21.99
C ARG A 100 -20.50 -1.59 23.49
N GLY A 101 -19.66 -0.68 23.99
CA GLY A 101 -19.55 -0.38 25.43
C GLY A 101 -20.37 0.81 25.92
N GLU A 102 -20.61 1.80 25.06
CA GLU A 102 -21.19 3.09 25.46
C GLU A 102 -22.58 3.36 24.85
N LEU A 103 -22.95 2.70 23.74
CA LEU A 103 -24.23 2.93 23.08
C LEU A 103 -25.26 1.88 23.51
N GLU A 104 -26.48 2.33 23.77
CA GLU A 104 -27.64 1.45 23.93
C GLU A 104 -28.10 0.92 22.57
N LEU A 105 -27.42 -0.11 22.08
CA LEU A 105 -27.72 -0.77 20.81
C LEU A 105 -28.86 -1.77 20.96
N SER A 106 -29.79 -1.77 20.00
CA SER A 106 -30.79 -2.84 19.87
C SER A 106 -30.14 -4.18 19.51
N ALA A 107 -30.86 -5.29 19.70
CA ALA A 107 -30.38 -6.62 19.32
C ALA A 107 -30.03 -6.72 17.82
N ALA A 108 -30.78 -6.01 16.96
CA ALA A 108 -30.50 -5.95 15.53
C ALA A 108 -29.22 -5.17 15.22
N GLU A 109 -28.98 -4.04 15.90
CA GLU A 109 -27.77 -3.23 15.74
C GLU A 109 -26.52 -3.97 16.28
N LEU A 110 -26.65 -4.69 17.39
CA LEU A 110 -25.59 -5.56 17.92
C LEU A 110 -25.22 -6.67 16.93
N LEU A 111 -26.22 -7.31 16.32
CA LEU A 111 -25.98 -8.33 15.29
C LEU A 111 -25.29 -7.72 14.07
N ALA A 112 -25.74 -6.55 13.62
CA ALA A 112 -25.13 -5.84 12.49
C ALA A 112 -23.66 -5.45 12.79
N LEU A 113 -23.38 -4.98 14.00
CA LEU A 113 -22.03 -4.65 14.44
C LEU A 113 -21.14 -5.90 14.52
N ASP A 114 -21.67 -7.03 14.99
CA ASP A 114 -20.93 -8.30 15.05
C ASP A 114 -20.59 -8.83 13.64
N VAL A 115 -21.55 -8.73 12.71
CA VAL A 115 -21.33 -9.07 11.30
C VAL A 115 -20.26 -8.14 10.69
N TYR A 116 -20.35 -6.83 10.95
CA TYR A 116 -19.35 -5.87 10.48
C TYR A 116 -17.96 -6.18 11.03
N GLU A 117 -17.86 -6.41 12.35
CA GLU A 117 -16.62 -6.71 13.05
C GLU A 117 -15.90 -7.92 12.43
N ARG A 118 -16.63 -8.99 12.09
CA ARG A 118 -16.09 -10.18 11.41
C ARG A 118 -15.55 -9.89 9.99
N THR A 119 -16.07 -8.88 9.30
CA THR A 119 -15.59 -8.49 7.97
C THR A 119 -14.37 -7.58 8.01
N THR A 120 -14.08 -6.97 9.17
CA THR A 120 -12.90 -6.12 9.36
C THR A 120 -11.61 -6.90 9.13
N VAL A 121 -10.61 -6.21 8.61
CA VAL A 121 -9.32 -6.82 8.25
C VAL A 121 -8.71 -7.62 9.40
N PRO A 122 -8.67 -7.15 10.67
CA PRO A 122 -8.05 -7.89 11.77
C PRO A 122 -8.73 -9.22 12.11
N GLN A 123 -10.06 -9.30 11.97
CA GLN A 123 -10.85 -10.46 12.41
C GLN A 123 -11.16 -11.45 11.29
N ARG A 124 -10.69 -11.20 10.05
CA ARG A 124 -10.88 -12.13 8.94
C ARG A 124 -10.32 -13.52 9.25
N THR A 125 -11.18 -14.52 9.12
CA THR A 125 -10.85 -15.93 9.27
C THR A 125 -10.70 -16.62 7.90
N ASN A 126 -9.94 -17.72 7.86
CA ASN A 126 -9.89 -18.61 6.70
C ASN A 126 -11.00 -19.68 6.75
N ALA A 127 -11.06 -20.53 5.71
CA ALA A 127 -12.00 -21.66 5.64
C ALA A 127 -11.89 -22.67 6.79
N LEU A 128 -10.78 -22.65 7.55
CA LEU A 128 -10.55 -23.49 8.72
C LEU A 128 -10.89 -22.78 10.05
N GLY A 129 -11.41 -21.54 9.99
CA GLY A 129 -11.78 -20.75 11.17
C GLY A 129 -10.63 -20.03 11.87
N HIS A 130 -9.39 -20.10 11.35
CA HIS A 130 -8.25 -19.40 11.94
C HIS A 130 -8.23 -17.92 11.53
N VAL A 131 -7.96 -17.01 12.46
CA VAL A 131 -7.78 -15.57 12.18
C VAL A 131 -6.49 -15.36 11.39
N VAL A 132 -6.61 -14.88 10.15
CA VAL A 132 -5.48 -14.63 9.22
C VAL A 132 -5.34 -13.15 8.87
N GLY A 133 -6.34 -12.35 9.20
CA GLY A 133 -6.43 -10.92 8.92
C GLY A 133 -5.14 -10.13 9.10
N ALA A 134 -4.53 -10.21 10.29
CA ALA A 134 -3.29 -9.51 10.60
C ALA A 134 -2.09 -9.96 9.74
N ARG A 135 -2.01 -11.25 9.39
CA ARG A 135 -0.94 -11.77 8.53
C ARG A 135 -1.09 -11.32 7.08
N VAL A 136 -2.33 -11.34 6.57
CA VAL A 136 -2.64 -10.86 5.22
C VAL A 136 -2.39 -9.35 5.11
N HIS A 137 -2.81 -8.57 6.12
CA HIS A 137 -2.51 -7.13 6.19
C HIS A 137 -1.01 -6.86 6.18
N GLY A 138 -0.24 -7.61 6.98
CA GLY A 138 1.23 -7.53 6.98
C GLY A 138 1.85 -7.81 5.61
N LEU A 139 1.38 -8.84 4.90
CA LEU A 139 1.87 -9.17 3.55
C LEU A 139 1.54 -8.09 2.52
N VAL A 140 0.31 -7.56 2.54
CA VAL A 140 -0.14 -6.47 1.65
C VAL A 140 0.65 -5.19 1.92
N ARG A 141 1.15 -4.99 3.14
CA ARG A 141 2.01 -3.87 3.52
C ARG A 141 3.47 -4.05 3.08
N ILE A 142 4.04 -5.23 3.29
CA ILE A 142 5.48 -5.48 3.04
C ILE A 142 5.75 -5.56 1.53
N THR A 143 4.89 -6.24 0.77
CA THR A 143 5.14 -6.54 -0.65
C THR A 143 5.37 -5.28 -1.49
N PRO A 144 4.52 -4.23 -1.39
CA PRO A 144 4.72 -2.99 -2.14
C PRO A 144 5.97 -2.21 -1.73
N LEU A 145 6.42 -2.34 -0.47
CA LEU A 145 7.61 -1.66 0.04
C LEU A 145 8.92 -2.32 -0.41
N LEU A 146 8.89 -3.64 -0.63
CA LEU A 146 10.07 -4.38 -1.12
C LEU A 146 10.39 -4.06 -2.58
N LEU A 147 9.38 -3.75 -3.40
CA LEU A 147 9.56 -3.48 -4.82
C LEU A 147 10.54 -2.31 -5.08
N PRO A 148 10.34 -1.11 -4.50
CA PRO A 148 11.28 -0.01 -4.66
C PRO A 148 12.70 -0.31 -4.20
N VAL A 149 12.83 -1.09 -3.12
CA VAL A 149 14.14 -1.51 -2.60
C VAL A 149 14.83 -2.44 -3.60
N GLY A 150 14.12 -3.45 -4.11
CA GLY A 150 14.66 -4.41 -5.07
C GLY A 150 15.14 -3.74 -6.37
N PHE A 151 14.32 -2.86 -6.96
CA PHE A 151 14.73 -2.11 -8.16
C PHE A 151 15.88 -1.15 -7.88
N SER A 152 15.90 -0.48 -6.71
CA SER A 152 17.02 0.39 -6.35
C SER A 152 18.35 -0.37 -6.32
N LEU A 153 18.36 -1.61 -5.80
CA LEU A 153 19.56 -2.46 -5.81
C LEU A 153 20.01 -2.81 -7.24
N ILE A 154 19.06 -3.09 -8.15
CA ILE A 154 19.36 -3.34 -9.57
C ILE A 154 20.02 -2.10 -10.20
N TRP A 155 19.49 -0.90 -9.93
CA TRP A 155 20.06 0.34 -10.49
C TRP A 155 21.38 0.75 -9.85
N LEU A 156 21.57 0.47 -8.55
CA LEU A 156 22.86 0.64 -7.89
C LEU A 156 23.92 -0.26 -8.53
N TYR A 157 23.58 -1.52 -8.80
CA TYR A 157 24.44 -2.44 -9.53
C TYR A 157 24.76 -1.91 -10.95
N ALA A 158 23.75 -1.40 -11.65
CA ALA A 158 23.93 -0.78 -12.98
C ALA A 158 24.88 0.44 -12.95
N LEU A 159 24.84 1.25 -11.88
CA LEU A 159 25.76 2.38 -11.68
C LEU A 159 27.19 1.94 -11.40
N MET A 160 27.37 0.87 -10.62
CA MET A 160 28.70 0.32 -10.32
C MET A 160 29.42 -0.18 -11.58
N LEU A 161 28.66 -0.61 -12.59
CA LEU A 161 29.17 -1.07 -13.88
C LEU A 161 29.17 0.01 -14.97
N ALA A 162 28.79 1.25 -14.64
CA ALA A 162 28.70 2.32 -15.61
C ALA A 162 30.10 2.65 -16.19
N PRO A 163 30.24 2.82 -17.52
CA PRO A 163 31.49 3.26 -18.13
C PRO A 163 31.91 4.62 -17.54
N ARG A 164 33.21 4.80 -17.26
CA ARG A 164 33.71 6.10 -16.82
C ARG A 164 33.42 7.14 -17.89
N LEU A 165 32.88 8.29 -17.48
CA LEU A 165 32.77 9.46 -18.34
C LEU A 165 34.20 9.90 -18.70
N GLY A 166 34.58 9.70 -19.97
CA GLY A 166 35.85 10.16 -20.53
C GLY A 166 35.82 11.64 -20.85
#